data_AF-A0A961F0Y9-F1
#
_entry.id   AF-A0A961F0Y9-F1
#
_cell.length_a   1.000
_cell.length_b   1.000
_cell.length_c   1.000
_cell.angle_alpha   90.00
_cell.angle_beta   90.00
_cell.angle_gamma   90.00
#
_symmetry.space_group_name_H-M   'P 1'
#
loop_
_entity.id
_entity.type
_entity.pdbx_description
1 polymer ?
#
loop_
_entity_poly.entity_id
_entity_poly.type
_entity_poly.pdbx_seq_one_letter_code
_entity_poly.pdbx_strand_id
1 'polypeptide(L)'
;MKKILIALVALTLFAACGQSKKVTVVNNTGVDFTAIYASLPTSDEWGTARSGAVDNNASEEISLYDFVEGQCSWDIGGETADGNYYSQREVNICEESTVTLVPGDLD
;
A
#
# COMPACT_ATOMS: atom_id res chain seq x y z
N MET A 1 27.40 32.19 -47.78
CA MET A 1 27.69 31.22 -46.70
C MET A 1 27.00 31.69 -45.42
N LYS A 2 25.88 31.08 -45.03
CA LYS A 2 25.16 31.42 -43.78
C LYS A 2 25.09 30.14 -42.94
N LYS A 3 25.88 30.09 -41.88
CA LYS A 3 25.96 28.94 -40.97
C LYS A 3 24.69 28.92 -40.13
N ILE A 4 23.86 27.90 -40.28
CA ILE A 4 22.68 27.67 -39.44
C ILE A 4 23.20 27.03 -38.15
N LEU A 5 23.04 27.71 -37.02
CA LEU A 5 23.25 27.11 -35.70
C LEU A 5 22.04 26.22 -35.38
N ILE A 6 22.30 24.94 -35.17
CA ILE A 6 21.33 23.99 -34.61
C ILE A 6 21.45 24.10 -33.09
N ALA A 7 20.40 24.58 -32.42
CA ALA A 7 20.30 24.54 -30.97
C ALA A 7 19.88 23.12 -30.54
N LEU A 8 20.76 22.42 -29.83
CA LEU A 8 20.45 21.14 -29.21
C LEU A 8 19.62 21.42 -27.94
N VAL A 9 18.34 21.05 -27.95
CA VAL A 9 17.51 20.99 -26.73
C VAL A 9 17.79 19.64 -26.08
N ALA A 10 18.49 19.64 -24.94
CA ALA A 10 18.68 18.44 -24.14
C ALA A 10 17.38 18.14 -23.37
N LEU A 11 16.69 17.07 -23.77
CA LEU A 11 15.48 16.60 -23.09
C LEU A 11 15.89 15.79 -21.85
N THR A 12 15.84 16.39 -20.66
CA THR A 12 16.06 15.66 -19.40
C THR A 12 14.82 14.84 -19.08
N LEU A 13 14.91 13.52 -19.27
CA LEU A 13 13.91 12.58 -18.75
C LEU A 13 14.10 12.48 -17.24
N PHE A 14 13.31 13.24 -16.48
CA PHE A 14 13.16 12.99 -15.05
C PHE A 14 12.37 11.70 -14.90
N ALA A 15 13.04 10.61 -14.52
CA ALA A 15 12.34 9.46 -13.97
C ALA A 15 11.63 9.95 -12.69
N ALA A 16 10.32 10.06 -12.72
CA ALA A 16 9.53 10.22 -11.50
C ALA A 16 9.69 8.90 -10.73
N CYS A 17 10.64 8.83 -9.80
CA CYS A 17 10.61 7.81 -8.77
C CYS A 17 9.32 8.05 -7.98
N GLY A 18 8.29 7.24 -8.24
CA GLY A 18 7.10 7.20 -7.40
C GLY A 18 7.55 6.96 -5.97
N GLN A 19 7.14 7.82 -5.05
CA GLN A 19 7.42 7.60 -3.65
C GLN A 19 6.59 6.39 -3.21
N SER A 20 7.27 5.41 -2.61
CA SER A 20 6.58 4.28 -2.00
C SER A 20 6.76 4.35 -0.49
N LYS A 21 5.67 4.09 0.22
CA LYS A 21 5.68 3.95 1.68
C LYS A 21 5.56 2.47 2.02
N LYS A 22 6.35 2.01 2.99
CA LYS A 22 6.30 0.62 3.47
C LYS A 22 5.52 0.55 4.78
N VAL A 23 4.69 -0.48 4.90
CA VAL A 23 3.92 -0.79 6.11
C VAL A 23 4.02 -2.29 6.36
N THR A 24 4.30 -2.67 7.60
CA THR A 24 4.26 -4.06 8.05
C THR A 24 2.86 -4.39 8.54
N VAL A 25 2.25 -5.44 7.97
CA VAL A 25 0.97 -5.96 8.44
C VAL A 25 1.24 -7.24 9.21
N VAL A 26 0.78 -7.29 10.46
CA VAL A 26 0.85 -8.47 11.33
C VAL A 26 -0.52 -9.12 11.36
N ASN A 27 -0.60 -10.38 10.97
CA ASN A 27 -1.80 -11.16 11.10
C ASN A 27 -1.84 -11.80 12.50
N ASN A 28 -2.71 -11.31 13.37
CA ASN A 28 -2.98 -11.89 14.69
C ASN A 28 -4.47 -12.17 14.87
N THR A 29 -5.15 -12.56 13.79
CA THR A 29 -6.60 -12.75 13.75
C THR A 29 -7.06 -14.15 14.18
N GLY A 30 -6.13 -15.10 14.28
CA GLY A 30 -6.45 -16.51 14.51
C GLY A 30 -6.72 -17.31 13.23
N VAL A 31 -6.67 -16.69 12.05
CA VAL A 31 -6.89 -17.31 10.74
C VAL A 31 -5.86 -16.82 9.72
N ASP A 32 -5.64 -17.59 8.64
CA ASP A 32 -4.69 -17.24 7.60
C ASP A 32 -5.33 -16.29 6.57
N PHE A 33 -4.56 -15.31 6.10
CA PHE A 33 -4.95 -14.46 4.98
C PHE A 33 -4.46 -15.04 3.65
N THR A 34 -5.23 -14.84 2.59
CA THR A 34 -4.86 -15.15 1.21
C THR A 34 -4.29 -13.94 0.47
N ALA A 35 -4.66 -12.73 0.90
CA ALA A 35 -4.17 -11.48 0.34
C ALA A 35 -4.28 -10.34 1.36
N ILE A 36 -3.38 -9.37 1.24
CA ILE A 36 -3.42 -8.10 1.98
C ILE A 36 -3.75 -6.97 1.01
N TYR A 37 -4.60 -6.04 1.43
CA TYR A 37 -4.97 -4.86 0.68
C TYR A 37 -4.71 -3.60 1.49
N ALA A 38 -4.59 -2.49 0.77
CA ALA A 38 -4.53 -1.17 1.35
C ALA A 38 -5.21 -0.19 0.40
N SER A 39 -6.04 0.69 0.94
CA SER A 39 -6.76 1.70 0.18
C SER A 39 -6.87 3.00 0.98
N LEU A 40 -7.34 4.04 0.32
CA LEU A 40 -7.66 5.30 1.00
C LEU A 40 -9.02 5.17 1.69
N PRO A 41 -9.24 5.81 2.85
CA PRO A 41 -10.53 5.75 3.54
C PRO A 41 -11.73 6.26 2.72
N THR A 42 -11.46 7.08 1.70
CA THR A 42 -12.48 7.61 0.77
C THR A 42 -12.77 6.68 -0.41
N SER A 43 -12.09 5.53 -0.51
CA SER A 43 -12.27 4.58 -1.60
C SER A 43 -13.39 3.60 -1.25
N ASP A 44 -14.31 3.38 -2.18
CA ASP A 44 -15.35 2.35 -2.05
C ASP A 44 -14.83 0.95 -2.44
N GLU A 45 -13.60 0.86 -2.98
CA GLU A 45 -12.97 -0.38 -3.43
C GLU A 45 -11.56 -0.53 -2.85
N TRP A 46 -11.18 -1.77 -2.50
CA TRP A 46 -9.84 -2.10 -2.00
C TRP A 46 -8.74 -2.09 -3.07
N GLY A 47 -9.12 -2.30 -4.33
CA GLY A 47 -8.20 -2.38 -5.47
C GLY A 47 -7.37 -3.67 -5.49
N THR A 48 -6.15 -3.57 -6.02
CA THR A 48 -5.24 -4.71 -6.18
C THR A 48 -4.58 -5.09 -4.86
N ALA A 49 -4.49 -6.40 -4.60
CA ALA A 49 -3.74 -6.92 -3.46
C ALA A 49 -2.28 -6.40 -3.46
N ARG A 50 -1.82 -5.99 -2.27
CA ARG A 50 -0.46 -5.51 -2.05
C ARG A 50 0.52 -6.65 -1.81
N SER A 51 0.03 -7.76 -1.24
CA SER A 51 0.77 -9.01 -1.08
C SER A 51 -0.18 -10.21 -1.09
N GLY A 52 0.40 -11.42 -1.13
CA GLY A 52 -0.32 -12.68 -1.10
C GLY A 52 -0.58 -13.19 0.32
N ALA A 53 -0.49 -14.51 0.49
CA ALA A 53 -0.86 -15.18 1.73
C ALA A 53 0.02 -14.76 2.92
N VAL A 54 -0.62 -14.62 4.08
CA VAL A 54 0.02 -14.32 5.36
C VAL A 54 -0.58 -15.21 6.44
N ASP A 55 0.20 -16.18 6.89
CA ASP A 55 -0.20 -17.11 7.95
C ASP A 55 -0.55 -16.37 9.25
N ASN A 56 -1.42 -16.96 10.06
CA ASN A 56 -1.69 -16.46 11.40
C ASN A 56 -0.41 -16.42 12.26
N ASN A 57 -0.23 -15.33 13.01
CA ASN A 57 0.98 -14.94 13.73
C ASN A 57 2.20 -14.62 12.86
N ALA A 58 2.04 -14.48 11.55
CA ALA A 58 3.08 -13.97 10.66
C ALA A 58 2.89 -12.48 10.36
N SER A 59 3.89 -11.89 9.71
CA SER A 59 3.84 -10.50 9.24
C SER A 59 4.40 -10.38 7.84
N GLU A 60 3.88 -9.43 7.08
CA GLU A 60 4.31 -9.12 5.72
C GLU A 60 4.53 -7.61 5.56
N GLU A 61 5.62 -7.21 4.90
CA GLU A 61 5.86 -5.81 4.54
C GLU A 61 5.25 -5.51 3.17
N ILE A 62 4.25 -4.63 3.13
CA ILE A 62 3.62 -4.18 1.89
C ILE A 62 4.17 -2.82 1.45
N SER A 63 4.22 -2.63 0.13
CA SER A 63 4.58 -1.34 -0.48
C SER A 63 3.34 -0.60 -0.99
N LEU A 64 3.16 0.63 -0.54
CA LEU A 64 2.15 1.57 -1.02
C LEU A 64 2.76 2.40 -2.16
N TYR A 65 2.73 1.85 -3.36
CA TYR A 65 3.34 2.45 -4.57
C TYR A 65 2.57 3.66 -5.12
N ASP A 66 1.34 3.83 -4.67
CA ASP A 66 0.40 4.92 -4.94
C ASP A 66 0.38 5.97 -3.81
N PHE A 67 1.32 5.87 -2.86
CA PHE A 67 1.46 6.84 -1.79
C PHE A 67 1.86 8.22 -2.32
N VAL A 68 1.15 9.25 -1.85
CA VAL A 68 1.50 10.65 -2.06
C VAL A 68 1.90 11.28 -0.72
N GLU A 69 2.95 12.09 -0.70
CA GLU A 69 3.39 12.79 0.51
C GLU A 69 2.23 13.58 1.17
N GLY A 70 2.05 13.41 2.48
CA GLY A 70 0.94 13.97 3.24
C GLY A 70 -0.32 13.09 3.32
N GLN A 71 -0.40 12.02 2.52
CA GLN A 71 -1.52 11.07 2.53
C GLN A 71 -1.29 9.97 3.56
N CYS A 72 -1.44 10.33 4.83
CA CYS A 72 -1.07 9.47 5.95
C CYS A 72 -2.17 8.54 6.45
N SER A 73 -3.44 8.78 6.10
CA SER A 73 -4.56 7.94 6.55
C SER A 73 -4.89 6.88 5.50
N TRP A 74 -4.85 5.61 5.92
CA TRP A 74 -5.06 4.45 5.06
C TRP A 74 -5.90 3.39 5.75
N ASP A 75 -6.72 2.71 4.98
CA ASP A 75 -7.38 1.49 5.39
C ASP A 75 -6.50 0.30 5.00
N ILE A 76 -6.30 -0.65 5.91
CA ILE A 76 -5.49 -1.85 5.69
C ILE A 76 -6.31 -3.07 6.09
N GLY A 77 -6.31 -4.10 5.23
CA GLY A 77 -7.08 -5.31 5.52
C GLY A 77 -6.54 -6.57 4.86
N GLY A 78 -7.07 -7.70 5.31
CA GLY A 78 -6.73 -9.04 4.84
C GLY A 78 -7.98 -9.85 4.51
N GLU A 79 -7.96 -10.52 3.36
CA GLU A 79 -8.99 -11.48 2.94
C GLU A 79 -8.60 -12.89 3.37
N THR A 80 -9.55 -13.69 3.85
CA THR A 80 -9.34 -15.11 4.15
C THR A 80 -9.83 -16.00 3.00
N ALA A 81 -9.43 -17.27 3.02
CA ALA A 81 -9.89 -18.25 2.02
C ALA A 81 -11.41 -18.46 1.99
N ASP A 82 -12.12 -18.13 3.08
CA ASP A 82 -13.58 -18.25 3.19
C ASP A 82 -14.31 -16.97 2.72
N GLY A 83 -13.57 -15.95 2.25
CA GLY A 83 -14.11 -14.66 1.80
C GLY A 83 -14.45 -13.69 2.93
N ASN A 84 -14.04 -13.97 4.16
CA ASN A 84 -14.13 -13.01 5.26
C ASN A 84 -13.04 -11.95 5.13
N TYR A 85 -13.30 -10.77 5.68
CA TYR A 85 -12.41 -9.64 5.55
C TYR A 85 -12.13 -9.00 6.91
N TYR A 86 -10.86 -8.83 7.25
CA TYR A 86 -10.43 -8.16 8.49
C TYR A 86 -9.80 -6.84 8.12
N SER A 87 -10.15 -5.74 8.79
CA SER A 87 -9.59 -4.44 8.47
C SER A 87 -9.42 -3.51 9.67
N GLN A 88 -8.44 -2.62 9.56
CA GLN A 88 -8.37 -1.40 10.35
C GLN A 88 -8.49 -0.19 9.43
N ARG A 89 -9.35 0.73 9.86
CA ARG A 89 -9.70 1.92 9.11
C ARG A 89 -8.91 3.13 9.60
N GLU A 90 -8.63 4.05 8.68
CA GLU A 90 -8.02 5.36 8.95
C GLU A 90 -6.67 5.31 9.70
N VAL A 91 -5.89 4.25 9.53
CA VAL A 91 -4.56 4.09 10.15
C VAL A 91 -3.63 5.23 9.73
N ASN A 92 -2.96 5.87 10.69
CA ASN A 92 -1.95 6.88 10.42
C ASN A 92 -0.57 6.25 10.12
N ILE A 93 -0.33 5.90 8.86
CA ILE A 93 0.90 5.22 8.43
C ILE A 93 2.16 6.10 8.45
N CYS A 94 2.01 7.40 8.67
CA CYS A 94 3.14 8.32 8.82
C CYS A 94 3.71 8.27 10.23
N GLU A 95 2.89 7.95 11.22
CA GLU A 95 3.30 7.76 12.61
C GLU A 95 3.59 6.29 12.91
N GLU A 96 2.83 5.38 12.32
CA GLU A 96 2.95 3.94 12.53
C GLU A 96 3.37 3.22 11.25
N SER A 97 4.44 2.43 11.31
CA SER A 97 4.85 1.59 10.18
C SER A 97 4.38 0.14 10.32
N THR A 98 3.63 -0.17 11.37
CA THR A 98 3.19 -1.54 11.69
C THR A 98 1.72 -1.53 12.08
N VAL A 99 0.91 -2.34 11.42
CA VAL A 99 -0.51 -2.55 11.72
C VAL A 99 -0.72 -3.99 12.11
N THR A 100 -1.43 -4.23 13.21
CA THR A 100 -1.73 -5.59 13.67
C THR A 100 -3.22 -5.84 13.57
N LEU A 101 -3.63 -6.71 12.65
CA LEU A 101 -5.02 -7.14 12.53
C LEU A 101 -5.32 -8.21 13.58
N VAL A 102 -6.40 -8.02 14.33
CA VAL A 102 -6.83 -8.87 15.44
C VAL A 102 -8.23 -9.44 15.19
N PRO A 103 -8.72 -10.43 15.98
CA PRO A 103 -10.01 -11.05 15.70
C PRO A 103 -11.21 -10.08 15.77
N GLY A 104 -11.05 -8.96 16.48
CA GLY A 104 -12.08 -7.91 16.58
C GLY A 104 -12.19 -6.99 15.36
N ASP A 105 -11.29 -7.13 14.40
CA ASP A 105 -11.22 -6.32 13.17
C ASP A 105 -12.03 -6.94 12.02
N LEU A 106 -12.88 -7.94 12.28
CA LEU A 106 -13.73 -8.54 11.25
C LEU A 106 -14.82 -7.54 10.81
N ASP A 107 -14.83 -7.21 9.52
CA ASP A 107 -15.80 -6.31 8.89
C ASP A 107 -17.11 -7.01 8.50
#